data_AF-A0A7S3W4Y5-F1
#
_entry.id   AF-A0A7S3W4Y5-F1
#
_cell.length_a   1.000
_cell.length_b   1.000
_cell.length_c   1.000
_cell.angle_alpha   90.00
_cell.angle_beta   90.00
_cell.angle_gamma   90.00
#
_symmetry.space_group_name_H-M   'P 1'
#
loop_
_entity.id
_entity.type
_entity.pdbx_description
1 polymer ?
#
loop_
_entity_poly.entity_id
_entity_poly.type
_entity_poly.pdbx_seq_one_letter_code
_entity_poly.pdbx_strand_id
1 'polypeptide(L)'
;MEKDEVQTALTMASTTNSVGSTSEAYEEEDQSLTPTGTDIKRLQKVKAEQERRLKLLNARVDRLNAQERRVWKDVTSTQHMSLQEQENLWRRQAQEAERSRLEREQHMHRQALRERAQRIRARQLEGQDMQRMTKFEEKKHVAERGREESRRLAAMLEAGKEQDRQRKLMMAEARREQLRQQRLRKEQEEARRERARKDLCAQTFVALQEEMQHIEFEIAAAEHEELSAVSRLQHSQRVSVAATQLYHETSVSRR
;
A
#
# COMPACT_ATOMS: atom_id res chain seq x y z
N MET A 1 51.99 -62.37 -14.71
CA MET A 1 50.59 -62.05 -15.06
C MET A 1 49.90 -63.39 -15.33
N GLU A 2 49.62 -64.25 -14.34
CA GLU A 2 49.05 -63.99 -12.99
C GLU A 2 47.64 -63.40 -13.06
N LYS A 3 46.65 -63.87 -12.28
CA LYS A 3 46.45 -65.18 -11.59
C LYS A 3 44.99 -65.20 -11.11
N ASP A 4 44.45 -66.39 -10.86
CA ASP A 4 43.05 -66.62 -10.47
C ASP A 4 42.74 -66.27 -8.99
N GLU A 5 41.55 -66.71 -8.54
CA GLU A 5 41.02 -66.69 -7.16
C GLU A 5 40.44 -65.33 -6.70
N VAL A 6 39.15 -65.16 -6.39
CA VAL A 6 38.04 -66.09 -6.03
C VAL A 6 38.20 -66.75 -4.65
N GLN A 7 38.16 -65.91 -3.62
CA GLN A 7 37.89 -66.25 -2.21
C GLN A 7 37.02 -65.11 -1.62
N THR A 8 36.05 -65.31 -0.73
CA THR A 8 35.51 -66.53 -0.09
C THR A 8 34.02 -66.29 0.27
N ALA A 9 33.27 -67.35 0.56
CA ALA A 9 31.87 -67.27 1.00
C ALA A 9 31.65 -68.02 2.33
N LEU A 10 30.58 -67.66 3.05
CA LEU A 10 30.04 -68.33 4.26
C LEU A 10 30.96 -68.19 5.52
N THR A 11 30.49 -68.29 6.77
CA THR A 11 29.15 -68.66 7.31
C THR A 11 28.89 -68.02 8.69
N MET A 12 27.62 -68.01 9.12
CA MET A 12 27.13 -67.97 10.52
C MET A 12 27.68 -66.94 11.52
N ALA A 13 26.84 -65.95 11.82
CA ALA A 13 26.61 -65.48 13.20
C ALA A 13 25.11 -65.21 13.39
N SER A 14 24.38 -66.20 13.92
CA SER A 14 22.96 -66.04 14.28
C SER A 14 22.86 -65.52 15.71
N THR A 15 22.15 -64.40 15.92
CA THR A 15 21.88 -63.85 17.25
C THR A 15 20.40 -63.54 17.38
N THR A 16 19.62 -64.53 17.77
CA THR A 16 18.17 -64.41 18.01
C THR A 16 17.88 -63.78 19.38
N ASN A 17 17.54 -62.49 19.39
CA ASN A 17 16.82 -61.83 20.49
C ASN A 17 15.59 -61.14 19.86
N SER A 18 14.41 -61.77 19.80
CA SER A 18 13.51 -62.09 20.92
C SER A 18 12.87 -60.86 21.58
N VAL A 19 11.81 -60.36 20.92
CA VAL A 19 10.60 -59.74 21.49
C VAL A 19 10.80 -58.83 22.73
N GLY A 20 10.88 -57.52 22.50
CA GLY A 20 10.66 -56.47 23.50
C GLY A 20 9.68 -55.44 22.96
N SER A 21 8.42 -55.49 23.39
CA SER A 21 7.35 -54.64 22.86
C SER A 21 7.28 -53.29 23.58
N THR A 22 7.60 -52.20 22.88
CA THR A 22 7.22 -50.83 23.23
C THR A 22 6.78 -50.07 21.98
N SER A 23 5.55 -50.33 21.53
CA SER A 23 4.92 -49.66 20.37
C SER A 23 4.29 -48.30 20.73
N GLU A 24 4.78 -47.67 21.80
CA GLU A 24 4.20 -46.47 22.44
C GLU A 24 5.34 -45.51 22.84
N ALA A 25 5.95 -44.85 21.86
CA ALA A 25 7.06 -43.90 22.08
C ALA A 25 7.20 -42.81 20.99
N TYR A 26 6.17 -42.57 20.17
CA TYR A 26 6.21 -41.64 19.03
C TYR A 26 5.06 -40.61 19.01
N GLU A 27 4.38 -40.37 20.13
CA GLU A 27 3.28 -39.38 20.22
C GLU A 27 3.63 -38.07 20.97
N GLU A 28 4.86 -37.91 21.48
CA GLU A 28 5.24 -36.72 22.28
C GLU A 28 5.90 -35.58 21.48
N GLU A 29 6.46 -35.81 20.28
CA GLU A 29 7.11 -34.73 19.50
C GLU A 29 6.17 -33.97 18.54
N ASP A 30 4.95 -34.47 18.26
CA ASP A 30 3.98 -33.77 17.40
C ASP A 30 3.23 -32.62 18.14
N GLN A 31 3.47 -32.46 19.44
CA GLN A 31 2.84 -31.46 20.30
C GLN A 31 3.47 -30.07 20.21
N SER A 32 3.42 -29.40 19.05
CA SER A 32 3.39 -27.90 18.96
C SER A 32 3.26 -27.27 17.57
N LEU A 33 2.96 -28.02 16.49
CA LEU A 33 2.76 -27.43 15.16
C LEU A 33 1.62 -26.39 15.05
N THR A 34 0.71 -26.33 16.03
CA THR A 34 -0.32 -25.28 16.11
C THR A 34 0.23 -24.01 16.80
N PRO A 35 0.22 -22.84 16.15
CA PRO A 35 0.79 -21.61 16.72
C PRO A 35 0.06 -21.15 17.98
N THR A 36 0.81 -20.70 18.99
CA THR A 36 0.28 -20.38 20.31
C THR A 36 -0.13 -18.90 20.39
N GLY A 37 -1.04 -18.56 21.32
CA GLY A 37 -1.44 -17.17 21.60
C GLY A 37 -0.30 -16.25 22.08
N THR A 38 0.88 -16.80 22.42
CA THR A 38 2.13 -16.06 22.62
C THR A 38 2.74 -15.59 21.31
N ASP A 39 2.63 -16.39 20.25
CA ASP A 39 3.30 -16.19 18.98
C ASP A 39 2.51 -15.21 18.12
N ILE A 40 1.18 -15.31 18.16
CA ILE A 40 0.25 -14.26 17.70
C ILE A 40 0.61 -12.89 18.32
N LYS A 41 0.87 -12.83 19.63
CA LYS A 41 1.28 -11.58 20.31
C LYS A 41 2.68 -11.11 19.91
N ARG A 42 3.61 -12.03 19.60
CA ARG A 42 4.94 -11.71 19.06
C ARG A 42 4.83 -11.11 17.66
N LEU A 43 4.08 -11.76 16.74
CA LEU A 43 3.81 -11.23 15.40
C LEU A 43 3.14 -9.85 15.48
N GLN A 44 2.09 -9.68 16.30
CA GLN A 44 1.43 -8.37 16.50
C GLN A 44 2.40 -7.28 16.97
N LYS A 45 3.38 -7.60 17.83
CA LYS A 45 4.42 -6.64 18.24
C LYS A 45 5.35 -6.29 17.06
N VAL A 46 5.80 -7.28 16.29
CA VAL A 46 6.69 -7.05 15.13
C VAL A 46 5.97 -6.27 14.03
N LYS A 47 4.73 -6.63 13.68
CA LYS A 47 3.86 -5.86 12.77
C LYS A 47 3.77 -4.39 13.20
N ALA A 48 3.46 -4.13 14.48
CA ALA A 48 3.36 -2.77 15.02
C ALA A 48 4.71 -2.01 15.06
N GLU A 49 5.84 -2.70 14.94
CA GLU A 49 7.17 -2.11 14.82
C GLU A 49 7.52 -1.82 13.34
N GLN A 50 7.22 -2.76 12.44
CA GLN A 50 7.32 -2.61 10.99
C GLN A 50 6.44 -1.46 10.48
N GLU A 51 5.19 -1.37 10.93
CA GLU A 51 4.30 -0.23 10.63
C GLU A 51 4.93 1.13 11.03
N ARG A 52 5.64 1.20 12.16
CA ARG A 52 6.33 2.43 12.58
C ARG A 52 7.53 2.72 11.68
N ARG A 53 8.31 1.70 11.30
CA ARG A 53 9.40 1.83 10.32
C ARG A 53 8.88 2.36 8.98
N LEU A 54 7.78 1.81 8.47
CA LEU A 54 7.13 2.27 7.23
C LEU A 54 6.64 3.72 7.34
N LYS A 55 5.96 4.09 8.43
CA LYS A 55 5.53 5.47 8.70
C LYS A 55 6.72 6.45 8.77
N LEU A 56 7.87 6.01 9.31
CA LEU A 56 9.12 6.78 9.36
C LEU A 56 9.90 6.82 8.03
N LEU A 57 9.73 5.84 7.15
CA LEU A 57 10.23 5.84 5.77
C LEU A 57 9.45 6.83 4.90
N ASN A 58 8.12 6.71 4.88
CA ASN A 58 7.25 7.58 4.10
C ASN A 58 7.44 9.06 4.52
N ALA A 59 7.52 9.32 5.83
CA ALA A 59 7.82 10.66 6.34
C ALA A 59 9.26 11.16 6.03
N ARG A 60 10.19 10.32 5.55
CA ARG A 60 11.49 10.75 4.98
C ARG A 60 11.38 11.01 3.49
N VAL A 61 10.74 10.11 2.73
CA VAL A 61 10.38 10.30 1.31
C VAL A 61 9.65 11.62 1.09
N ASP A 62 8.63 11.93 1.88
CA ASP A 62 7.89 13.20 1.81
C ASP A 62 8.76 14.44 2.02
N ARG A 63 9.73 14.35 2.94
CA ARG A 63 10.68 15.45 3.22
C ARG A 63 11.68 15.63 2.08
N LEU A 64 12.20 14.54 1.51
CA LEU A 64 13.06 14.59 0.32
C LEU A 64 12.30 15.18 -0.88
N ASN A 65 11.08 14.71 -1.15
CA ASN A 65 10.21 15.23 -2.21
C ASN A 65 9.79 16.69 -1.96
N ALA A 66 9.67 17.13 -0.70
CA ALA A 66 9.46 18.55 -0.36
C ALA A 66 10.72 19.41 -0.53
N GLN A 67 11.92 18.85 -0.31
CA GLN A 67 13.19 19.52 -0.62
C GLN A 67 13.42 19.61 -2.12
N GLU A 68 13.18 18.55 -2.88
CA GLU A 68 13.31 18.52 -4.34
C GLU A 68 12.44 19.60 -5.00
N ARG A 69 11.17 19.71 -4.58
CA ARG A 69 10.23 20.74 -5.04
C ARG A 69 10.67 22.18 -4.68
N ARG A 70 11.42 22.39 -3.60
CA ARG A 70 12.01 23.71 -3.28
C ARG A 70 13.16 24.02 -4.23
N VAL A 71 14.10 23.08 -4.38
CA VAL A 71 15.24 23.24 -5.30
C VAL A 71 14.75 23.50 -6.74
N TRP A 72 13.72 22.81 -7.21
CA TRP A 72 13.11 23.09 -8.53
C TRP A 72 12.45 24.46 -8.64
N LYS A 73 11.85 24.99 -7.56
CA LYS A 73 11.33 26.37 -7.52
C LYS A 73 12.47 27.39 -7.61
N ASP A 74 13.58 27.13 -6.94
CA ASP A 74 14.73 28.03 -6.91
C ASP A 74 15.46 28.01 -8.27
N VAL A 75 15.65 26.82 -8.87
CA VAL A 75 16.13 26.63 -10.27
C VAL A 75 15.28 27.42 -11.26
N THR A 76 13.96 27.20 -11.25
CA THR A 76 13.04 27.83 -12.22
C THR A 76 12.95 29.35 -12.02
N SER A 77 13.04 29.83 -10.79
CA SER A 77 13.17 31.26 -10.47
C SER A 77 14.47 31.86 -11.03
N THR A 78 15.63 31.21 -10.80
CA THR A 78 16.92 31.68 -11.33
C THR A 78 16.96 31.67 -12.87
N GLN A 79 16.41 30.63 -13.50
CA GLN A 79 16.28 30.56 -14.96
C GLN A 79 15.35 31.66 -15.51
N HIS A 80 14.22 31.91 -14.86
CA HIS A 80 13.30 32.97 -15.27
C HIS A 80 13.94 34.37 -15.18
N MET A 81 14.66 34.67 -14.09
CA MET A 81 15.41 35.93 -13.94
C MET A 81 16.48 36.07 -15.03
N SER A 82 17.26 35.02 -15.30
CA SER A 82 18.28 35.02 -16.36
C SER A 82 17.70 35.25 -17.76
N LEU A 83 16.55 34.65 -18.07
CA LEU A 83 15.82 34.87 -19.33
C LEU A 83 15.25 36.30 -19.40
N GLN A 84 14.67 36.81 -18.32
CA GLN A 84 14.12 38.17 -18.25
C GLN A 84 15.22 39.23 -18.43
N GLU A 85 16.43 39.01 -17.90
CA GLU A 85 17.59 39.85 -18.18
C GLU A 85 18.00 39.82 -19.66
N GLN A 86 18.05 38.63 -20.27
CA GLN A 86 18.37 38.48 -21.70
C GLN A 86 17.34 39.17 -22.59
N GLU A 87 16.05 38.99 -22.32
CA GLU A 87 14.97 39.73 -22.99
C GLU A 87 15.13 41.25 -22.83
N ASN A 88 15.45 41.74 -21.62
CA ASN A 88 15.63 43.16 -21.38
C ASN A 88 16.88 43.73 -22.09
N LEU A 89 17.94 42.93 -22.27
CA LEU A 89 19.10 43.31 -23.10
C LEU A 89 18.73 43.37 -24.58
N TRP A 90 18.04 42.36 -25.13
CA TRP A 90 17.56 42.39 -26.52
C TRP A 90 16.56 43.53 -26.76
N ARG A 91 15.69 43.85 -25.80
CA ARG A 91 14.78 45.01 -25.88
C ARG A 91 15.55 46.34 -25.90
N ARG A 92 16.64 46.50 -25.13
CA ARG A 92 17.50 47.69 -25.19
C ARG A 92 18.21 47.80 -26.54
N GLN A 93 18.85 46.74 -27.01
CA GLN A 93 19.51 46.68 -28.32
C GLN A 93 18.52 46.97 -29.46
N ALA A 94 17.30 46.41 -29.41
CA ALA A 94 16.24 46.70 -30.37
C ALA A 94 15.76 48.15 -30.30
N GLN A 95 15.64 48.76 -29.11
CA GLN A 95 15.32 50.18 -28.95
C GLN A 95 16.45 51.10 -29.45
N GLU A 96 17.71 50.73 -29.29
CA GLU A 96 18.87 51.47 -29.80
C GLU A 96 18.97 51.37 -31.33
N ALA A 97 18.69 50.18 -31.89
CA ALA A 97 18.57 49.95 -33.33
C ALA A 97 17.37 50.70 -33.93
N GLU A 98 16.20 50.68 -33.29
CA GLU A 98 15.01 51.42 -33.73
C GLU A 98 15.17 52.93 -33.54
N ARG A 99 15.88 53.43 -32.52
CA ARG A 99 16.26 54.86 -32.44
C ARG A 99 17.17 55.24 -33.61
N SER A 100 18.23 54.47 -33.83
CA SER A 100 19.15 54.66 -34.96
C SER A 100 18.45 54.59 -36.31
N ARG A 101 17.44 53.72 -36.44
CA ARG A 101 16.58 53.59 -37.62
C ARG A 101 15.62 54.77 -37.74
N LEU A 102 14.96 55.20 -36.66
CA LEU A 102 14.07 56.35 -36.65
C LEU A 102 14.80 57.68 -36.85
N GLU A 103 16.08 57.79 -36.52
CA GLU A 103 16.92 58.94 -36.88
C GLU A 103 17.16 58.98 -38.39
N ARG A 104 17.50 57.83 -39.01
CA ARG A 104 17.61 57.69 -40.48
C ARG A 104 16.26 57.91 -41.15
N GLU A 105 15.18 57.31 -40.65
CA GLU A 105 13.83 57.46 -41.19
C GLU A 105 13.29 58.86 -40.97
N GLN A 106 13.59 59.57 -39.86
CA GLN A 106 13.29 60.99 -39.73
C GLN A 106 14.10 61.85 -40.70
N HIS A 107 15.36 61.49 -40.98
CA HIS A 107 16.12 62.17 -42.02
C HIS A 107 15.46 61.96 -43.41
N MET A 108 15.15 60.70 -43.76
CA MET A 108 14.44 60.32 -44.99
C MET A 108 12.99 60.81 -45.03
N HIS A 109 12.34 61.10 -43.90
CA HIS A 109 10.96 61.59 -43.83
C HIS A 109 10.91 63.12 -43.79
N ARG A 110 11.95 63.80 -43.30
CA ARG A 110 12.17 65.23 -43.58
C ARG A 110 12.50 65.48 -45.05
N GLN A 111 13.04 64.48 -45.75
CA GLN A 111 13.08 64.45 -47.22
C GLN A 111 11.68 64.13 -47.78
N ALA A 112 11.09 62.97 -47.46
CA ALA A 112 9.85 62.47 -48.07
C ALA A 112 8.55 63.19 -47.64
N LEU A 113 8.54 64.07 -46.62
CA LEU A 113 7.40 64.98 -46.38
C LEU A 113 7.37 66.13 -47.39
N ARG A 114 8.53 66.50 -47.96
CA ARG A 114 8.59 67.39 -49.14
C ARG A 114 7.91 66.73 -50.36
N GLU A 115 7.79 65.40 -50.35
CA GLU A 115 7.20 64.59 -51.41
C GLU A 115 5.76 64.14 -51.11
N ARG A 116 5.43 63.76 -49.85
CA ARG A 116 4.17 63.07 -49.53
C ARG A 116 3.04 63.97 -49.02
N ALA A 117 3.27 65.28 -48.87
CA ALA A 117 2.20 66.27 -48.89
C ALA A 117 1.27 66.11 -50.12
N GLN A 118 1.78 65.48 -51.20
CA GLN A 118 1.07 65.19 -52.44
C GLN A 118 0.00 64.06 -52.36
N ARG A 119 -0.06 63.20 -51.31
CA ARG A 119 -0.75 61.88 -51.41
C ARG A 119 -1.64 61.40 -50.22
N ILE A 120 -2.71 62.16 -49.97
CA ILE A 120 -4.13 61.70 -49.79
C ILE A 120 -4.54 60.78 -48.59
N ARG A 121 -5.42 61.35 -47.75
CA ARG A 121 -6.72 60.90 -47.12
C ARG A 121 -7.14 59.39 -47.08
N ALA A 122 -7.81 59.02 -45.96
CA ALA A 122 -8.81 57.93 -45.70
C ALA A 122 -8.38 56.54 -45.12
N ARG A 123 -9.23 55.99 -44.21
CA ARG A 123 -9.24 54.70 -43.45
C ARG A 123 -10.63 54.52 -42.74
N GLN A 124 -11.04 53.48 -41.98
CA GLN A 124 -11.04 51.98 -42.09
C GLN A 124 -11.60 51.31 -40.77
N LEU A 125 -12.19 50.08 -40.78
CA LEU A 125 -12.49 49.11 -39.64
C LEU A 125 -13.57 49.51 -38.57
N GLU A 126 -14.08 48.75 -37.55
CA GLU A 126 -14.48 47.32 -37.17
C GLU A 126 -15.25 47.36 -35.79
N GLY A 127 -15.80 46.35 -35.07
CA GLY A 127 -16.07 44.87 -35.17
C GLY A 127 -16.40 44.17 -33.79
N GLN A 128 -16.97 42.92 -33.76
CA GLN A 128 -17.14 41.94 -32.61
C GLN A 128 -18.10 42.25 -31.41
N ASP A 129 -18.64 41.37 -30.52
CA ASP A 129 -19.04 39.90 -30.46
C ASP A 129 -20.26 39.72 -29.43
N MET A 130 -20.55 38.78 -28.47
CA MET A 130 -19.93 37.58 -27.84
C MET A 130 -20.88 36.69 -26.93
N GLN A 131 -20.77 35.34 -27.00
CA GLN A 131 -20.92 34.26 -25.94
C GLN A 131 -22.25 33.80 -25.20
N ARG A 132 -22.17 32.94 -24.14
CA ARG A 132 -23.07 31.79 -23.72
C ARG A 132 -23.06 31.42 -22.19
N MET A 133 -23.96 30.52 -21.67
CA MET A 133 -23.70 29.35 -20.72
C MET A 133 -24.95 28.53 -20.17
N THR A 134 -24.80 27.49 -19.30
CA THR A 134 -25.81 26.48 -18.76
C THR A 134 -25.42 25.92 -17.33
N LYS A 135 -26.00 24.93 -16.55
CA LYS A 135 -26.99 23.78 -16.67
C LYS A 135 -27.34 23.05 -15.28
N PHE A 136 -28.34 22.13 -15.23
CA PHE A 136 -28.42 20.80 -14.46
C PHE A 136 -29.25 20.55 -13.12
N GLU A 137 -29.29 19.25 -12.67
CA GLU A 137 -29.81 18.55 -11.41
C GLU A 137 -31.29 18.01 -11.30
N GLU A 138 -31.73 17.02 -10.45
CA GLU A 138 -31.22 15.72 -9.86
C GLU A 138 -32.32 14.95 -8.98
N LYS A 139 -32.09 13.68 -8.50
CA LYS A 139 -32.55 12.97 -7.22
C LYS A 139 -33.71 11.91 -7.10
N LYS A 140 -33.53 10.97 -6.12
CA LYS A 140 -34.49 10.16 -5.23
C LYS A 140 -35.24 8.88 -5.78
N HIS A 141 -35.71 7.85 -5.01
CA HIS A 141 -35.64 7.40 -3.57
C HIS A 141 -36.09 5.90 -3.32
N VAL A 142 -35.57 5.22 -2.25
CA VAL A 142 -36.21 4.49 -1.06
C VAL A 142 -37.59 3.76 -1.17
N ALA A 143 -38.02 2.72 -0.36
CA ALA A 143 -37.46 1.55 0.42
C ALA A 143 -38.61 0.76 1.16
N GLU A 144 -38.28 -0.18 2.10
CA GLU A 144 -39.15 -0.88 3.13
C GLU A 144 -40.04 -2.09 2.69
N ARG A 145 -40.74 -2.89 3.55
CA ARG A 145 -40.45 -3.68 4.81
C ARG A 145 -41.57 -4.73 5.03
N GLY A 146 -41.41 -5.73 5.92
CA GLY A 146 -42.51 -6.60 6.42
C GLY A 146 -42.10 -7.63 7.50
N ARG A 147 -43.03 -8.02 8.41
CA ARG A 147 -42.82 -8.99 9.51
C ARG A 147 -44.15 -9.47 10.15
N GLU A 148 -44.02 -10.51 10.99
CA GLU A 148 -44.96 -11.02 12.01
C GLU A 148 -46.12 -11.93 11.56
N GLU A 149 -46.18 -13.13 12.15
CA GLU A 149 -47.45 -13.75 12.58
C GLU A 149 -47.20 -14.64 13.82
N SER A 150 -48.22 -14.90 14.64
CA SER A 150 -48.02 -15.32 16.04
C SER A 150 -49.17 -16.14 16.63
N ARG A 151 -48.82 -17.06 17.54
CA ARG A 151 -49.68 -17.84 18.47
C ARG A 151 -50.63 -18.88 17.83
N ARG A 152 -50.53 -20.13 18.32
CA ARG A 152 -51.69 -20.95 18.74
C ARG A 152 -51.23 -22.20 19.53
N LEU A 153 -52.21 -22.88 20.15
CA LEU A 153 -52.10 -24.22 20.74
C LEU A 153 -51.14 -24.40 21.93
N ALA A 154 -51.49 -23.73 23.04
CA ALA A 154 -51.25 -24.29 24.37
C ALA A 154 -52.55 -25.01 24.83
N ALA A 155 -52.54 -26.34 24.91
CA ALA A 155 -53.60 -27.15 25.53
C ALA A 155 -53.14 -28.61 25.79
N MET A 156 -53.78 -29.26 26.77
CA MET A 156 -53.66 -30.68 27.19
C MET A 156 -52.44 -31.08 28.05
N LEU A 157 -52.72 -31.15 29.36
CA LEU A 157 -52.00 -31.88 30.41
C LEU A 157 -52.93 -32.97 30.98
N GLU A 158 -52.46 -33.74 31.97
CA GLU A 158 -53.23 -34.71 32.79
C GLU A 158 -53.66 -36.05 32.12
N ALA A 159 -52.68 -36.91 31.79
CA ALA A 159 -52.83 -38.38 31.90
C ALA A 159 -51.44 -39.04 32.01
N GLY A 160 -51.16 -39.86 33.03
CA GLY A 160 -49.89 -40.63 33.09
C GLY A 160 -49.28 -41.01 34.45
N LYS A 161 -49.94 -40.78 35.58
CA LYS A 161 -49.32 -40.87 36.93
C LYS A 161 -48.98 -42.30 37.42
N GLU A 162 -49.47 -43.36 36.77
CA GLU A 162 -49.30 -44.75 37.25
C GLU A 162 -48.09 -45.51 36.65
N GLN A 163 -47.49 -45.04 35.55
CA GLN A 163 -46.29 -45.68 34.97
C GLN A 163 -45.02 -45.45 35.81
N ASP A 164 -45.06 -44.58 36.81
CA ASP A 164 -43.89 -44.03 37.50
C ASP A 164 -43.31 -44.91 38.61
N ARG A 165 -43.83 -46.12 38.84
CA ARG A 165 -43.32 -47.03 39.88
C ARG A 165 -42.34 -48.08 39.32
N GLN A 166 -42.66 -48.73 38.20
CA GLN A 166 -41.75 -49.68 37.54
C GLN A 166 -40.62 -48.97 36.77
N ARG A 167 -40.88 -47.76 36.23
CA ARG A 167 -39.84 -46.89 35.62
C ARG A 167 -38.60 -46.73 36.50
N LYS A 168 -38.77 -46.63 37.82
CA LYS A 168 -37.72 -46.19 38.77
C LYS A 168 -36.51 -47.13 38.90
N LEU A 169 -36.64 -48.41 38.56
CA LEU A 169 -35.49 -49.34 38.56
C LEU A 169 -34.72 -49.31 37.23
N MET A 170 -35.39 -49.40 36.08
CA MET A 170 -34.73 -49.16 34.77
C MET A 170 -34.11 -47.76 34.69
N MET A 171 -34.73 -46.75 35.31
CA MET A 171 -34.16 -45.41 35.45
C MET A 171 -32.83 -45.39 36.20
N ALA A 172 -32.49 -46.35 37.07
CA ALA A 172 -31.21 -46.32 37.78
C ALA A 172 -30.03 -46.65 36.84
N GLU A 173 -30.16 -47.69 36.02
CA GLU A 173 -29.15 -48.08 35.04
C GLU A 173 -29.17 -47.17 33.82
N ALA A 174 -30.36 -46.83 33.30
CA ALA A 174 -30.50 -45.84 32.23
C ALA A 174 -29.92 -44.47 32.63
N ARG A 175 -29.98 -44.06 33.92
CA ARG A 175 -29.35 -42.83 34.41
C ARG A 175 -27.83 -42.96 34.57
N ARG A 176 -27.29 -44.15 34.91
CA ARG A 176 -25.84 -44.40 34.86
C ARG A 176 -25.32 -44.31 33.42
N GLU A 177 -26.05 -44.91 32.48
CA GLU A 177 -25.73 -44.89 31.06
C GLU A 177 -25.87 -43.47 30.47
N GLN A 178 -26.95 -42.76 30.81
CA GLN A 178 -27.15 -41.35 30.46
C GLN A 178 -26.05 -40.46 31.03
N LEU A 179 -25.58 -40.69 32.26
CA LEU A 179 -24.47 -39.93 32.86
C LEU A 179 -23.12 -40.21 32.16
N ARG A 180 -22.86 -41.46 31.74
CA ARG A 180 -21.71 -41.79 30.88
C ARG A 180 -21.80 -41.07 29.53
N GLN A 181 -22.95 -41.15 28.86
CA GLN A 181 -23.19 -40.44 27.59
C GLN A 181 -23.11 -38.92 27.74
N GLN A 182 -23.54 -38.34 28.87
CA GLN A 182 -23.41 -36.91 29.14
C GLN A 182 -21.94 -36.49 29.36
N ARG A 183 -21.12 -37.32 30.01
CA ARG A 183 -19.67 -37.10 30.14
C ARG A 183 -19.00 -37.14 28.76
N LEU A 184 -19.21 -38.22 28.01
CA LEU A 184 -18.66 -38.38 26.65
C LEU A 184 -19.09 -37.25 25.70
N ARG A 185 -20.34 -36.76 25.80
CA ARG A 185 -20.80 -35.58 25.04
C ARG A 185 -20.11 -34.29 25.46
N LYS A 186 -19.87 -34.07 26.76
CA LYS A 186 -19.10 -32.91 27.25
C LYS A 186 -17.65 -32.97 26.79
N GLU A 187 -17.00 -34.12 26.92
CA GLU A 187 -15.63 -34.36 26.43
C GLU A 187 -15.53 -34.11 24.91
N GLN A 188 -16.51 -34.57 24.14
CA GLN A 188 -16.61 -34.27 22.70
C GLN A 188 -16.89 -32.79 22.39
N GLU A 189 -17.72 -32.11 23.18
CA GLU A 189 -17.96 -30.66 23.05
C GLU A 189 -16.71 -29.84 23.41
N GLU A 190 -15.98 -30.24 24.44
CA GLU A 190 -14.75 -29.59 24.91
C GLU A 190 -13.62 -29.79 23.90
N ALA A 191 -13.42 -31.01 23.38
CA ALA A 191 -12.50 -31.28 22.29
C ALA A 191 -12.87 -30.51 20.99
N ARG A 192 -14.17 -30.36 20.67
CA ARG A 192 -14.62 -29.52 19.54
C ARG A 192 -14.34 -28.03 19.78
N ARG A 193 -14.57 -27.52 21.00
CA ARG A 193 -14.25 -26.14 21.39
C ARG A 193 -12.75 -25.87 21.37
N GLU A 194 -11.93 -26.85 21.75
CA GLU A 194 -10.47 -26.73 21.72
C GLU A 194 -9.93 -26.75 20.30
N ARG A 195 -10.41 -27.66 19.43
CA ARG A 195 -10.10 -27.65 18.00
C ARG A 195 -10.46 -26.30 17.37
N ALA A 196 -11.71 -25.85 17.53
CA ALA A 196 -12.13 -24.55 17.00
C ALA A 196 -11.31 -23.34 17.53
N ARG A 197 -10.73 -23.43 18.74
CA ARG A 197 -9.76 -22.44 19.25
C ARG A 197 -8.39 -22.56 18.57
N LYS A 198 -7.87 -23.77 18.39
CA LYS A 198 -6.61 -24.05 17.67
C LYS A 198 -6.72 -23.62 16.20
N ASP A 199 -7.84 -23.93 15.55
CA ASP A 199 -8.16 -23.53 14.17
C ASP A 199 -8.19 -22.00 14.02
N LEU A 200 -8.85 -21.30 14.96
CA LEU A 200 -8.90 -19.83 14.98
C LEU A 200 -7.52 -19.20 15.26
N CYS A 201 -6.73 -19.78 16.16
CA CYS A 201 -5.33 -19.36 16.38
C CYS A 201 -4.50 -19.53 15.11
N ALA A 202 -4.61 -20.67 14.41
CA ALA A 202 -3.91 -20.91 13.15
C ALA A 202 -4.32 -19.90 12.06
N GLN A 203 -5.62 -19.65 11.87
CA GLN A 203 -6.13 -18.66 10.91
C GLN A 203 -5.63 -17.24 11.22
N THR A 204 -5.68 -16.81 12.49
CA THR A 204 -5.20 -15.48 12.88
C THR A 204 -3.68 -15.36 12.79
N PHE A 205 -2.92 -16.44 12.98
CA PHE A 205 -1.47 -16.47 12.80
C PHE A 205 -1.09 -16.36 11.32
N VAL A 206 -1.73 -17.13 10.42
CA VAL A 206 -1.49 -17.05 8.96
C VAL A 206 -1.83 -15.65 8.44
N ALA A 207 -3.00 -15.10 8.81
CA ALA A 207 -3.37 -13.74 8.41
C ALA A 207 -2.35 -12.69 8.89
N LEU A 208 -1.83 -12.81 10.12
CA LEU A 208 -0.76 -11.91 10.60
C LEU A 208 0.57 -12.08 9.84
N GLN A 209 0.89 -13.28 9.35
CA GLN A 209 2.07 -13.49 8.50
C GLN A 209 1.88 -12.87 7.11
N GLU A 210 0.71 -13.03 6.49
CA GLU A 210 0.36 -12.38 5.22
C GLU A 210 0.40 -10.84 5.33
N GLU A 211 -0.18 -10.29 6.40
CA GLU A 211 -0.11 -8.85 6.70
C GLU A 211 1.33 -8.36 6.91
N MET A 212 2.19 -9.13 7.58
CA MET A 212 3.60 -8.78 7.77
C MET A 212 4.38 -8.84 6.45
N GLN A 213 4.16 -9.85 5.61
CA GLN A 213 4.77 -9.94 4.27
C GLN A 213 4.37 -8.76 3.38
N HIS A 214 3.11 -8.31 3.46
CA HIS A 214 2.65 -7.10 2.78
C HIS A 214 3.38 -5.85 3.27
N ILE A 215 3.52 -5.67 4.60
CA ILE A 215 4.22 -4.51 5.18
C ILE A 215 5.73 -4.56 4.87
N GLU A 216 6.34 -5.74 4.79
CA GLU A 216 7.73 -5.91 4.36
C GLU A 216 7.93 -5.53 2.89
N PHE A 217 6.98 -5.85 2.01
CA PHE A 217 6.95 -5.38 0.63
C PHE A 217 6.76 -3.85 0.54
N GLU A 218 5.86 -3.26 1.32
CA GLU A 218 5.68 -1.81 1.41
C GLU A 218 6.95 -1.10 1.93
N ILE A 219 7.66 -1.69 2.91
CA ILE A 219 8.95 -1.18 3.41
C ILE A 219 10.00 -1.21 2.30
N ALA A 220 10.12 -2.32 1.56
CA ALA A 220 11.07 -2.43 0.45
C ALA A 220 10.78 -1.41 -0.68
N ALA A 221 9.49 -1.19 -1.00
CA ALA A 221 9.07 -0.17 -1.95
C ALA A 221 9.38 1.26 -1.45
N ALA A 222 9.12 1.55 -0.17
CA ALA A 222 9.42 2.85 0.45
C ALA A 222 10.94 3.12 0.57
N GLU A 223 11.75 2.10 0.80
CA GLU A 223 13.22 2.18 0.80
C GLU A 223 13.77 2.42 -0.62
N HIS A 224 13.19 1.78 -1.64
CA HIS A 224 13.54 2.04 -3.04
C HIS A 224 13.17 3.47 -3.48
N GLU A 225 12.00 3.98 -3.04
CA GLU A 225 11.61 5.37 -3.32
C GLU A 225 12.40 6.38 -2.48
N GLU A 226 12.86 6.06 -1.27
CA GLU A 226 13.80 6.91 -0.51
C GLU A 226 15.13 7.05 -1.27
N LEU A 227 15.71 5.95 -1.73
CA LEU A 227 16.93 5.97 -2.56
C LEU A 227 16.72 6.76 -3.87
N SER A 228 15.57 6.59 -4.51
CA SER A 228 15.20 7.33 -5.72
C SER A 228 15.03 8.83 -5.47
N ALA A 229 14.36 9.22 -4.39
CA ALA A 229 14.18 10.61 -3.98
C ALA A 229 15.51 11.27 -3.58
N VAL A 230 16.43 10.56 -2.92
CA VAL A 230 17.80 11.04 -2.67
C VAL A 230 18.54 11.28 -3.99
N SER A 231 18.44 10.35 -4.95
CA SER A 231 19.08 10.48 -6.27
C SER A 231 18.54 11.68 -7.06
N ARG A 232 17.21 11.85 -7.12
CA ARG A 232 16.56 13.02 -7.74
C ARG A 232 16.98 14.32 -7.06
N LEU A 233 16.97 14.38 -5.72
CA LEU A 233 17.39 15.56 -4.98
C LEU A 233 18.86 15.93 -5.24
N GLN A 234 19.78 14.96 -5.27
CA GLN A 234 21.18 15.20 -5.62
C GLN A 234 21.33 15.71 -7.06
N HIS A 235 20.56 15.18 -8.01
CA HIS A 235 20.55 15.67 -9.39
C HIS A 235 20.03 17.12 -9.45
N SER A 236 18.89 17.42 -8.83
CA SER A 236 18.30 18.77 -8.77
C SER A 236 19.24 19.79 -8.11
N GLN A 237 19.98 19.39 -7.07
CA GLN A 237 21.00 20.23 -6.44
C GLN A 237 22.15 20.55 -7.40
N ARG A 238 22.64 19.58 -8.17
CA ARG A 238 23.68 19.82 -9.20
C ARG A 238 23.17 20.77 -10.30
N VAL A 239 21.93 20.58 -10.75
CA VAL A 239 21.26 21.49 -11.71
C VAL A 239 21.12 22.90 -11.14
N SER A 240 20.78 23.04 -9.86
CA SER A 240 20.68 24.34 -9.17
C SER A 240 22.02 25.06 -9.05
N VAL A 241 23.12 24.34 -8.75
CA VAL A 241 24.46 24.92 -8.72
C VAL A 241 24.90 25.37 -10.11
N ALA A 242 24.67 24.56 -11.15
CA ALA A 242 24.97 24.94 -12.53
C ALA A 242 24.15 26.16 -12.99
N ALA A 243 22.87 26.23 -12.64
CA ALA A 243 21.99 27.36 -12.98
C ALA A 243 22.42 28.68 -12.31
N THR A 244 22.84 28.64 -11.04
CA THR A 244 23.35 29.84 -10.36
C THR A 244 24.75 30.24 -10.85
N GLN A 245 25.62 29.29 -11.17
CA GLN A 245 26.91 29.54 -11.81
C GLN A 245 26.76 30.24 -13.16
N LEU A 246 25.94 29.72 -14.07
CA LEU A 246 25.68 30.34 -15.38
C LEU A 246 25.07 31.75 -15.26
N TYR A 247 24.18 31.96 -14.28
CA TYR A 247 23.64 33.29 -13.97
C TYR A 247 24.71 34.26 -13.43
N HIS A 248 25.65 33.77 -12.61
CA HIS A 248 26.78 34.57 -12.14
C HIS A 248 27.78 34.88 -13.25
N GLU A 249 28.18 33.90 -14.06
CA GLU A 249 29.08 34.10 -15.21
C GLU A 249 28.51 35.12 -16.20
N THR A 250 27.22 35.00 -16.53
CA THR A 250 26.54 35.93 -17.44
C THR A 250 26.28 37.31 -16.83
N SER A 251 26.17 37.47 -15.51
CA SER A 251 26.06 38.78 -14.87
C SER A 251 27.42 39.46 -14.60
N VAL A 252 28.49 38.68 -14.39
CA VAL A 252 29.86 39.17 -14.18
C VAL A 252 30.51 39.57 -15.50
N SER A 253 30.33 38.80 -16.58
CA SER A 253 30.86 39.11 -17.92
C SER A 253 30.15 40.29 -18.62
N ARG A 254 29.30 41.03 -17.90
CA ARG A 254 28.54 42.21 -18.34
C ARG A 254 28.82 43.46 -17.50
N ARG A 255 29.89 43.45 -16.69
CA ARG A 255 30.39 44.60 -15.92
C ARG A 255 31.72 45.08 -16.48
#